data_AF-A0A127PYX9-F1
#
_entry.id   AF-A0A127PYX9-F1
#
_cell.length_a   1.000
_cell.length_b   1.000
_cell.length_c   1.000
_cell.angle_alpha   90.00
_cell.angle_beta   90.00
_cell.angle_gamma   90.00
#
_symmetry.space_group_name_H-M   'P 1'
#
loop_
_entity.id
_entity.type
_entity.pdbx_description
1 polymer ?
#
loop_
_entity_poly.entity_id
_entity_poly.type
_entity_poly.pdbx_seq_one_letter_code
_entity_poly.pdbx_strand_id
1 'polypeptide(L)'
;MPSEATASNAAQLIQRVAGPADGLPVLIATMHGKEAVLAPPLAELGFQVLLPLDYDTDMLGTFSGDVRRPGTAVEAALEKARRACKATGIPRAISSEGSYRPCQTLFPGARNVELLAFVDMESGQEFVEYMTDLPTRFVKDRVPADFSSPEVQALLSAMGWPEVRALVVPEDPGQGVVAPEWVFKGLADVPSLMEAMRACAAQSSDGRLHLESDLRAHMNPTRMASVARVGERLVQRLRRQGYGLPLQRAA
;
A
#
# COMPACT_ATOMS: atom_id res chain seq x y z
N MET A 1 40.20 -16.59 0.71
CA MET A 1 39.36 -16.36 -0.48
C MET A 1 37.92 -16.32 -0.03
N PRO A 2 37.23 -15.16 0.01
CA PRO A 2 35.81 -15.15 0.26
C PRO A 2 35.07 -15.61 -1.00
N SER A 3 34.11 -16.49 -0.79
CA SER A 3 33.35 -17.24 -1.80
C SER A 3 32.49 -16.36 -2.70
N GLU A 4 32.48 -16.69 -4.00
CA GLU A 4 31.60 -16.17 -5.06
C GLU A 4 30.09 -16.49 -4.86
N ALA A 5 29.68 -16.86 -3.65
CA ALA A 5 28.32 -17.33 -3.34
C ALA A 5 27.32 -16.20 -3.01
N THR A 6 27.72 -14.93 -2.95
CA THR A 6 26.83 -13.82 -2.54
C THR A 6 26.10 -13.13 -3.69
N ALA A 7 26.56 -13.25 -4.94
CA ALA A 7 25.88 -12.64 -6.10
C ALA A 7 24.81 -13.55 -6.73
N SER A 8 24.94 -14.88 -6.57
CA SER A 8 24.10 -15.88 -7.25
C SER A 8 22.69 -16.06 -6.64
N ASN A 9 22.43 -15.55 -5.43
CA ASN A 9 21.15 -15.76 -4.74
C ASN A 9 20.17 -14.57 -4.90
N ALA A 10 20.66 -13.40 -5.33
CA ALA A 10 19.82 -12.20 -5.53
C ALA A 10 19.03 -12.24 -6.86
N ALA A 11 19.55 -12.95 -7.87
CA ALA A 11 18.97 -13.01 -9.22
C ALA A 11 17.67 -13.85 -9.31
N GLN A 12 17.30 -14.60 -8.26
CA GLN A 12 16.09 -15.45 -8.25
C GLN A 12 14.86 -14.77 -7.62
N LEU A 13 14.95 -13.50 -7.23
CA LEU A 13 13.93 -12.81 -6.41
C LEU A 13 13.22 -11.66 -7.14
N ILE A 14 13.19 -11.64 -8.48
CA ILE A 14 12.56 -10.56 -9.24
C ILE A 14 11.82 -11.10 -10.46
N GLN A 15 10.56 -10.69 -10.64
CA GLN A 15 9.72 -11.03 -11.78
C GLN A 15 9.42 -9.79 -12.61
N ARG A 16 9.58 -9.87 -13.94
CA ARG A 16 9.05 -8.85 -14.85
C ARG A 16 7.53 -9.00 -14.96
N VAL A 17 6.82 -7.91 -14.70
CA VAL A 17 5.35 -7.87 -14.73
C VAL A 17 4.77 -7.03 -15.88
N ALA A 18 5.53 -6.07 -16.41
CA ALA A 18 5.12 -5.27 -17.57
C ALA A 18 6.32 -4.64 -18.29
N GLY A 19 6.07 -4.08 -19.47
CA GLY A 19 7.03 -3.27 -20.22
C GLY A 19 8.05 -4.05 -21.06
N PRO A 20 8.82 -3.33 -21.89
CA PRO A 20 9.80 -3.92 -22.81
C PRO A 20 10.94 -4.61 -22.05
N ALA A 21 11.53 -5.66 -22.65
CA ALA A 21 12.64 -6.41 -22.03
C ALA A 21 13.95 -5.60 -21.97
N ASP A 22 14.12 -4.67 -22.90
CA ASP A 22 15.23 -3.73 -23.04
C ASP A 22 14.93 -2.35 -22.43
N GLY A 23 13.79 -2.20 -21.75
CA GLY A 23 13.44 -0.99 -21.02
C GLY A 23 14.35 -0.77 -19.80
N LEU A 24 14.43 0.47 -19.31
CA LEU A 24 15.13 0.76 -18.07
C LEU A 24 14.44 0.01 -16.91
N PRO A 25 15.16 -0.74 -16.07
CA PRO A 25 14.54 -1.52 -15.01
C PRO A 25 14.04 -0.60 -13.88
N VAL A 26 12.80 -0.83 -13.42
CA VAL A 26 12.20 -0.17 -12.25
C VAL A 26 11.47 -1.19 -11.39
N LEU A 27 11.68 -1.12 -10.08
CA LEU A 27 10.95 -1.95 -9.12
C LEU A 27 9.68 -1.28 -8.64
N ILE A 28 8.62 -2.07 -8.47
CA ILE A 28 7.48 -1.70 -7.63
C ILE A 28 7.73 -2.29 -6.23
N ALA A 29 8.34 -1.49 -5.36
CA ALA A 29 8.63 -1.81 -3.95
C ALA A 29 7.41 -1.54 -3.06
N THR A 30 6.26 -2.11 -3.43
CA THR A 30 5.01 -1.96 -2.69
C THR A 30 4.32 -3.30 -2.54
N MET A 31 3.79 -3.59 -1.36
CA MET A 31 2.98 -4.79 -1.13
C MET A 31 1.55 -4.63 -1.64
N HIS A 32 0.85 -5.76 -1.69
CA HIS A 32 -0.62 -5.85 -1.81
C HIS A 32 -1.19 -5.46 -3.18
N GLY A 33 -0.67 -6.04 -4.27
CA GLY A 33 -1.34 -6.05 -5.57
C GLY A 33 -1.37 -4.71 -6.32
N LYS A 34 -0.60 -3.71 -5.87
CA LYS A 34 -0.61 -2.36 -6.47
C LYS A 34 0.05 -2.33 -7.84
N GLU A 35 0.87 -3.32 -8.17
CA GLU A 35 1.43 -3.50 -9.50
C GLU A 35 0.36 -3.57 -10.58
N ALA A 36 -0.85 -4.05 -10.25
CA ALA A 36 -1.99 -4.06 -11.17
C ALA A 36 -2.34 -2.66 -11.73
N VAL A 37 -2.13 -1.60 -10.96
CA VAL A 37 -2.43 -0.21 -11.38
C VAL A 37 -1.19 0.64 -11.64
N LEU A 38 -0.03 0.27 -11.08
CA LEU A 38 1.22 1.01 -11.26
C LEU A 38 2.03 0.51 -12.46
N ALA A 39 2.02 -0.79 -12.75
CA ALA A 39 2.85 -1.36 -13.81
C ALA A 39 2.47 -0.88 -15.22
N PRO A 40 1.17 -0.81 -15.61
CA PRO A 40 0.81 -0.36 -16.95
C PRO A 40 1.33 1.05 -17.31
N PRO A 41 1.09 2.12 -16.53
CA PRO A 41 1.56 3.46 -16.91
C PRO A 41 3.09 3.62 -16.83
N LEU A 42 3.79 2.80 -16.03
CA LEU A 42 5.26 2.76 -16.02
C LEU A 42 5.83 2.07 -17.26
N ALA A 43 5.19 0.97 -17.68
CA ALA A 43 5.53 0.27 -18.90
C ALA A 43 5.31 1.14 -20.14
N GLU A 44 4.21 1.91 -20.18
CA GLU A 44 3.94 2.92 -21.22
C GLU A 44 5.00 4.03 -21.26
N LEU A 45 5.61 4.36 -20.11
CA LEU A 45 6.74 5.27 -20.06
C LEU A 45 8.03 4.64 -20.61
N GLY A 46 8.07 3.32 -20.85
CA GLY A 46 9.22 2.61 -21.41
C GLY A 46 10.10 1.92 -20.37
N PHE A 47 9.66 1.84 -19.11
CA PHE A 47 10.36 1.04 -18.11
C PHE A 47 10.10 -0.45 -18.30
N GLN A 48 11.11 -1.27 -18.02
CA GLN A 48 10.94 -2.67 -17.69
C GLN A 48 10.47 -2.75 -16.23
N VAL A 49 9.19 -3.08 -16.02
CA VAL A 49 8.60 -3.07 -14.67
C VAL A 49 8.81 -4.41 -14.00
N LEU A 50 9.46 -4.35 -12.84
CA LEU A 50 9.92 -5.48 -12.07
C LEU A 50 9.21 -5.50 -10.71
N LEU A 51 8.90 -6.70 -10.22
CA LEU A 51 8.34 -6.95 -8.90
C LEU A 51 9.30 -7.84 -8.13
N PRO A 52 9.73 -7.47 -6.91
CA PRO A 52 10.52 -8.36 -6.09
C PRO A 52 9.66 -9.53 -5.57
N LEU A 53 10.10 -10.77 -5.81
CA LEU A 53 9.52 -11.99 -5.25
C LEU A 53 10.02 -12.17 -3.80
N ASP A 54 9.13 -12.58 -2.91
CA ASP A 54 9.42 -12.87 -1.48
C ASP A 54 10.12 -11.74 -0.69
N TYR A 55 10.03 -10.49 -1.16
CA TYR A 55 10.55 -9.33 -0.46
C TYR A 55 9.51 -8.79 0.51
N ASP A 56 9.60 -9.21 1.76
CA ASP A 56 8.75 -8.68 2.82
C ASP A 56 9.13 -7.22 3.12
N THR A 57 8.40 -6.27 2.53
CA THR A 57 8.62 -4.85 2.82
C THR A 57 8.16 -4.47 4.24
N ASP A 58 7.47 -5.36 4.98
CA ASP A 58 7.07 -5.09 6.36
C ASP A 58 8.27 -5.14 7.32
N MET A 59 9.35 -5.86 6.97
CA MET A 59 10.65 -5.76 7.66
C MET A 59 11.27 -4.35 7.60
N LEU A 60 10.78 -3.49 6.70
CA LEU A 60 11.27 -2.12 6.52
C LEU A 60 10.45 -1.07 7.27
N GLY A 61 9.40 -1.48 8.01
CA GLY A 61 8.57 -0.61 8.83
C GLY A 61 7.16 -0.47 8.27
N THR A 62 6.22 -1.13 8.93
CA THR A 62 4.80 -1.07 8.60
C THR A 62 4.20 0.32 8.88
N PHE A 63 3.08 0.62 8.21
CA PHE A 63 2.16 1.70 8.59
C PHE A 63 1.15 1.21 9.66
N SER A 64 1.26 -0.04 10.12
CA SER A 64 0.27 -0.69 11.00
C SER A 64 0.35 -0.27 12.47
N GLY A 65 1.31 0.59 12.86
CA GLY A 65 1.44 1.07 14.23
C GLY A 65 2.28 0.18 15.16
N ASP A 66 2.84 -0.92 14.64
CA ASP A 66 3.61 -1.89 15.45
C ASP A 66 5.07 -1.46 15.72
N VAL A 67 5.60 -0.50 14.95
CA VAL A 67 6.96 0.07 15.14
C VAL A 67 6.90 1.59 15.04
N ARG A 68 7.37 2.30 16.08
CA ARG A 68 7.53 3.78 16.07
C ARG A 68 8.48 4.17 14.93
N ARG A 69 7.98 4.88 13.93
CA ARG A 69 8.79 5.37 12.81
C ARG A 69 9.70 6.53 13.24
N PRO A 70 10.98 6.52 12.84
CA PRO A 70 11.72 7.76 12.66
C PRO A 70 11.23 8.42 11.36
N GLY A 71 10.77 9.67 11.45
CA GLY A 71 10.49 10.50 10.28
C GLY A 71 9.04 10.53 9.78
N THR A 72 8.85 11.19 8.64
CA THR A 72 7.58 11.51 8.00
C THR A 72 7.15 10.43 6.99
N ALA A 73 5.89 10.43 6.54
CA ALA A 73 5.39 9.47 5.54
C ALA A 73 6.17 9.55 4.20
N VAL A 74 6.64 10.76 3.85
CA VAL A 74 7.49 11.00 2.68
C VAL A 74 8.84 10.29 2.83
N GLU A 75 9.51 10.48 3.97
CA GLU A 75 10.82 9.89 4.26
C GLU A 75 10.74 8.36 4.29
N ALA A 76 9.67 7.81 4.87
CA ALA A 76 9.42 6.38 4.88
C ALA A 76 9.27 5.79 3.47
N ALA A 77 8.56 6.48 2.57
CA ALA A 77 8.41 6.04 1.19
C ALA A 77 9.76 6.07 0.44
N LEU A 78 10.51 7.17 0.54
CA LEU A 78 11.81 7.29 -0.11
C LEU A 78 12.80 6.24 0.40
N GLU A 79 12.89 6.05 1.71
CA GLU A 79 13.77 5.03 2.29
C GLU A 79 13.36 3.62 1.87
N LYS A 80 12.06 3.33 1.79
CA LYS A 80 11.57 2.03 1.28
C LYS A 80 12.04 1.77 -0.15
N ALA A 81 11.93 2.76 -1.04
CA ALA A 81 12.40 2.66 -2.41
C ALA A 81 13.93 2.45 -2.46
N ARG A 82 14.70 3.24 -1.70
CA ARG A 82 16.17 3.09 -1.60
C ARG A 82 16.59 1.70 -1.13
N ARG A 83 15.91 1.15 -0.12
CA ARG A 83 16.20 -0.19 0.41
C ARG A 83 15.91 -1.28 -0.60
N ALA A 84 14.81 -1.17 -1.35
CA ALA A 84 14.51 -2.10 -2.44
C ALA A 84 15.59 -2.06 -3.52
N CYS A 85 16.07 -0.87 -3.91
CA CYS A 85 17.20 -0.76 -4.85
C CYS A 85 18.45 -1.45 -4.32
N LYS A 86 18.82 -1.21 -3.05
CA LYS A 86 20.01 -1.82 -2.42
C LYS A 86 19.91 -3.34 -2.33
N ALA A 87 18.73 -3.87 -1.99
CA ALA A 87 18.54 -5.31 -1.80
C ALA A 87 18.56 -6.11 -3.10
N THR A 88 18.17 -5.47 -4.21
CA THR A 88 17.99 -6.13 -5.51
C THR A 88 19.10 -5.80 -6.51
N GLY A 89 19.84 -4.72 -6.29
CA GLY A 89 20.78 -4.17 -7.27
C GLY A 89 20.12 -3.39 -8.42
N ILE A 90 18.79 -3.31 -8.47
CA ILE A 90 18.09 -2.49 -9.47
C ILE A 90 18.16 -1.01 -9.05
N PRO A 91 18.59 -0.09 -9.92
CA PRO A 91 18.86 1.29 -9.52
C PRO A 91 17.60 2.12 -9.25
N ARG A 92 16.45 1.70 -9.77
CA ARG A 92 15.20 2.48 -9.70
C ARG A 92 14.11 1.71 -8.96
N ALA A 93 13.39 2.40 -8.09
CA ALA A 93 12.24 1.84 -7.40
C ALA A 93 11.15 2.87 -7.15
N ILE A 94 9.92 2.40 -7.17
CA ILE A 94 8.73 3.13 -6.72
C ILE A 94 8.20 2.45 -5.47
N SER A 95 7.84 3.26 -4.48
CA SER A 95 7.20 2.81 -3.25
C SER A 95 5.91 3.59 -3.00
N SER A 96 5.05 3.07 -2.12
CA SER A 96 3.77 3.65 -1.74
C SER A 96 3.65 3.77 -0.24
N GLU A 97 3.06 4.85 0.23
CA GLU A 97 2.61 5.09 1.60
C GLU A 97 1.22 5.73 1.57
N GLY A 98 0.43 5.55 2.62
CA GLY A 98 -0.88 6.20 2.71
C GLY A 98 -1.34 6.34 4.14
N SER A 99 -2.01 7.45 4.44
CA SER A 99 -2.54 7.77 5.78
C SER A 99 -4.03 7.99 5.69
N TYR A 100 -4.80 7.30 6.52
CA TYR A 100 -6.27 7.40 6.56
C TYR A 100 -6.80 7.78 7.95
N ARG A 101 -5.87 8.04 8.88
CA ARG A 101 -6.13 8.71 10.14
C ARG A 101 -5.49 10.10 10.05
N PRO A 102 -6.02 11.12 10.76
CA PRO A 102 -5.53 12.49 10.63
C PRO A 102 -4.01 12.56 10.80
N CYS A 103 -3.29 12.85 9.72
CA CYS A 103 -1.85 13.07 9.77
C CYS A 103 -1.60 14.54 10.12
N GLN A 104 -1.55 14.84 11.42
CA GLN A 104 -1.47 16.23 11.89
C GLN A 104 -0.15 16.93 11.54
N THR A 105 0.91 16.18 11.19
CA THR A 105 2.26 16.73 11.00
C THR A 105 2.54 17.13 9.55
N LEU A 106 2.21 16.28 8.57
CA LEU A 106 2.48 16.54 7.15
C LEU A 106 1.28 17.12 6.39
N PHE A 107 0.06 16.69 6.73
CA PHE A 107 -1.15 17.05 5.99
C PHE A 107 -2.27 17.46 6.96
N PRO A 108 -2.12 18.60 7.67
CA PRO A 108 -3.12 19.06 8.61
C PRO A 108 -4.48 19.21 7.94
N GLY A 109 -5.51 18.58 8.51
CA GLY A 109 -6.89 18.66 8.01
C GLY A 109 -7.26 17.71 6.86
N ALA A 110 -6.29 17.01 6.25
CA ALA A 110 -6.60 15.99 5.25
C ALA A 110 -7.28 14.78 5.89
N ARG A 111 -8.36 14.29 5.28
CA ARG A 111 -9.08 13.07 5.73
C ARG A 111 -8.30 11.82 5.39
N ASN A 112 -7.62 11.83 4.25
CA ASN A 112 -6.70 10.78 3.83
C ASN A 112 -5.61 11.33 2.91
N VAL A 113 -4.55 10.55 2.74
CA VAL A 113 -3.47 10.76 1.78
C VAL A 113 -3.07 9.43 1.19
N GLU A 114 -2.84 9.43 -0.12
CA GLU A 114 -2.07 8.39 -0.81
C GLU A 114 -0.84 9.05 -1.45
N LEU A 115 0.31 8.40 -1.32
CA LEU A 115 1.62 8.93 -1.66
C LEU A 115 2.44 7.87 -2.37
N LEU A 116 3.13 8.26 -3.44
CA LEU A 116 4.12 7.45 -4.13
C LEU A 116 5.46 8.18 -4.16
N ALA A 117 6.54 7.44 -3.97
CA ALA A 117 7.89 7.93 -4.10
C ALA A 117 8.64 7.13 -5.17
N PHE A 118 9.39 7.82 -6.02
CA PHE A 118 10.33 7.27 -6.98
C PHE A 118 11.74 7.65 -6.58
N VAL A 119 12.65 6.68 -6.68
CA VAL A 119 14.09 6.86 -6.46
C VAL A 119 14.83 6.32 -7.67
N ASP A 120 15.78 7.10 -8.19
CA ASP A 120 16.80 6.65 -9.14
C ASP A 120 18.19 6.82 -8.50
N MET A 121 18.80 5.71 -8.13
CA MET A 121 20.11 5.66 -7.48
C MET A 121 21.27 5.97 -8.43
N GLU A 122 21.09 5.82 -9.75
CA GLU A 122 22.12 6.15 -10.75
C GLU A 122 22.22 7.66 -10.96
N SER A 123 21.07 8.33 -11.10
CA SER A 123 21.04 9.78 -11.30
C SER A 123 20.98 10.58 -9.99
N GLY A 124 20.74 9.92 -8.85
CA GLY A 124 20.56 10.55 -7.54
C GLY A 124 19.23 11.31 -7.40
N GLN A 125 18.30 11.12 -8.33
CA GLN A 125 17.02 11.84 -8.35
C GLN A 125 15.97 11.14 -7.52
N GLU A 126 15.14 11.95 -6.87
CA GLU A 126 14.01 11.49 -6.06
C GLU A 126 12.78 12.33 -6.35
N PHE A 127 11.64 11.67 -6.51
CA PHE A 127 10.37 12.34 -6.76
C PHE A 127 9.29 11.76 -5.87
N VAL A 128 8.45 12.64 -5.33
CA VAL A 128 7.33 12.26 -4.48
C VAL A 128 6.09 12.94 -5.03
N GLU A 129 5.05 12.15 -5.26
CA GLU A 129 3.72 12.64 -5.60
C GLU A 129 2.73 12.13 -4.55
N TYR A 130 1.76 12.96 -4.22
CA TYR A 130 0.69 12.60 -3.30
C TYR A 130 -0.60 13.30 -3.68
N MET A 131 -1.70 12.75 -3.18
CA MET A 131 -3.02 13.38 -3.26
C MET A 131 -3.72 13.21 -1.92
N THR A 132 -4.44 14.25 -1.50
CA THR A 132 -5.27 14.23 -0.29
C THR A 132 -6.73 14.06 -0.68
N ASP A 133 -7.55 13.63 0.29
CA ASP A 133 -9.01 13.64 0.22
C ASP A 133 -9.59 12.89 -0.99
N LEU A 134 -8.86 11.86 -1.43
CA LEU A 134 -9.32 10.98 -2.50
C LEU A 134 -10.55 10.19 -2.02
N PRO A 135 -11.46 9.80 -2.93
CA PRO A 135 -12.70 9.11 -2.61
C PRO A 135 -12.46 7.63 -2.24
N THR A 136 -11.50 7.36 -1.37
CA THR A 136 -11.36 6.07 -0.70
C THR A 136 -12.52 5.91 0.27
N ARG A 137 -13.31 4.85 0.10
CA ARG A 137 -14.33 4.43 1.06
C ARG A 137 -13.64 3.95 2.32
N PHE A 138 -13.59 4.84 3.30
CA PHE A 138 -13.17 4.58 4.65
C PHE A 138 -14.33 4.92 5.58
N VAL A 139 -15.08 3.90 5.98
CA VAL A 139 -16.19 4.01 6.90
C VAL A 139 -15.90 3.09 8.09
N LYS A 140 -16.21 3.55 9.29
CA LYS A 140 -15.99 2.80 10.52
C LYS A 140 -17.04 3.16 11.55
N ASP A 141 -17.38 2.22 12.42
CA ASP A 141 -18.20 2.49 13.60
C ASP A 141 -18.03 1.41 14.67
N ARG A 142 -18.47 1.74 15.90
CA ARG A 142 -18.66 0.80 17.00
C ARG A 142 -20.05 0.19 16.87
N VAL A 143 -20.16 -1.11 16.61
CA VAL A 143 -21.43 -1.80 16.32
C VAL A 143 -21.67 -2.99 17.27
N PRO A 144 -22.93 -3.45 17.45
CA PRO A 144 -23.21 -4.68 18.17
C PRO A 144 -22.69 -5.91 17.42
N ALA A 145 -22.43 -6.98 18.17
CA ALA A 145 -22.01 -8.29 17.64
C ALA A 145 -23.17 -9.10 17.01
N ASP A 146 -24.04 -8.42 16.24
CA ASP A 146 -25.18 -9.01 15.56
C ASP A 146 -25.15 -8.59 14.09
N PHE A 147 -24.85 -9.54 13.20
CA PHE A 147 -24.80 -9.29 11.76
C PHE A 147 -26.15 -8.77 11.24
N SER A 148 -27.28 -9.22 11.79
CA SER A 148 -28.61 -8.80 11.33
C SER A 148 -29.03 -7.42 11.85
N SER A 149 -28.23 -6.79 12.72
CA SER A 149 -28.52 -5.47 13.26
C SER A 149 -28.59 -4.40 12.15
N PRO A 150 -29.58 -3.48 12.18
CA PRO A 150 -29.64 -2.36 11.26
C PRO A 150 -28.37 -1.50 11.23
N GLU A 151 -27.69 -1.33 12.38
CA GLU A 151 -26.44 -0.57 12.48
C GLU A 151 -25.32 -1.24 11.64
N VAL A 152 -25.19 -2.56 11.76
CA VAL A 152 -24.19 -3.35 11.02
C VAL A 152 -24.51 -3.34 9.52
N GLN A 153 -25.77 -3.58 9.16
CA GLN A 153 -26.19 -3.59 7.75
C GLN A 153 -26.00 -2.22 7.08
N ALA A 154 -26.32 -1.13 7.77
CA ALA A 154 -26.09 0.22 7.27
C ALA A 154 -24.60 0.50 7.03
N LEU A 155 -23.74 0.10 7.97
CA LEU A 155 -22.29 0.29 7.86
C LEU A 155 -21.68 -0.54 6.71
N LEU A 156 -22.06 -1.82 6.58
CA LEU A 156 -21.63 -2.69 5.48
C LEU A 156 -22.06 -2.14 4.12
N SER A 157 -23.29 -1.63 4.02
CA SER A 157 -23.78 -0.96 2.81
C SER A 157 -22.98 0.31 2.50
N ALA A 158 -22.73 1.17 3.50
CA ALA A 158 -21.99 2.41 3.33
C ALA A 158 -20.55 2.19 2.83
N MET A 159 -19.86 1.17 3.36
CA MET A 159 -18.52 0.84 2.89
C MET A 159 -18.48 0.19 1.50
N GLY A 160 -19.60 -0.38 1.02
CA GLY A 160 -19.66 -1.14 -0.22
C GLY A 160 -19.12 -2.56 -0.07
N TRP A 161 -19.50 -3.23 1.03
CA TRP A 161 -19.20 -4.64 1.25
C TRP A 161 -20.11 -5.52 0.37
N PRO A 162 -19.61 -6.64 -0.20
CA PRO A 162 -18.31 -7.28 0.04
C PRO A 162 -17.18 -6.87 -0.90
N GLU A 163 -17.40 -5.94 -1.85
CA GLU A 163 -16.35 -5.48 -2.77
C GLU A 163 -15.22 -4.78 -2.03
N VAL A 164 -15.56 -3.90 -1.10
CA VAL A 164 -14.65 -3.44 -0.04
C VAL A 164 -14.71 -4.44 1.10
N ARG A 165 -13.57 -5.06 1.43
CA ARG A 165 -13.53 -6.03 2.52
C ARG A 165 -13.66 -5.33 3.87
N ALA A 166 -14.19 -6.04 4.84
CA ALA A 166 -14.28 -5.55 6.21
C ALA A 166 -13.02 -5.91 7.02
N LEU A 167 -12.73 -5.06 8.00
CA LEU A 167 -11.78 -5.29 9.09
C LEU A 167 -12.53 -5.17 10.41
N VAL A 168 -12.28 -6.11 11.32
CA VAL A 168 -12.93 -6.18 12.64
C VAL A 168 -11.87 -6.26 13.72
N VAL A 169 -12.01 -5.41 14.74
CA VAL A 169 -11.18 -5.37 15.95
C VAL A 169 -12.05 -5.11 17.19
N PRO A 170 -11.62 -5.47 18.41
CA PRO A 170 -12.41 -5.25 19.61
C PRO A 170 -12.69 -3.76 19.88
N GLU A 171 -11.66 -2.92 19.72
CA GLU A 171 -11.71 -1.49 20.03
C GLU A 171 -11.08 -0.65 18.90
N ASP A 172 -11.45 0.63 18.78
CA ASP A 172 -10.85 1.51 17.75
C ASP A 172 -9.32 1.58 17.98
N PRO A 173 -8.49 1.20 16.98
CA PRO A 173 -7.02 1.32 17.09
C PRO A 173 -6.53 2.75 17.34
N GLY A 174 -7.38 3.76 17.17
CA GLY A 174 -7.10 5.14 17.54
C GLY A 174 -7.18 5.42 19.05
N GLN A 175 -7.75 4.51 19.84
CA GLN A 175 -7.89 4.63 21.29
C GLN A 175 -6.86 3.81 22.07
N GLY A 176 -6.15 2.88 21.41
CA GLY A 176 -5.14 2.03 22.06
C GLY A 176 -4.57 0.97 21.12
N VAL A 177 -3.65 0.17 21.66
CA VAL A 177 -3.05 -0.96 20.93
C VAL A 177 -4.01 -2.15 20.98
N VAL A 178 -4.28 -2.74 19.83
CA VAL A 178 -5.05 -3.99 19.70
C VAL A 178 -4.08 -5.14 19.49
N ALA A 179 -4.27 -6.25 20.22
CA ALA A 179 -3.42 -7.43 20.07
C ALA A 179 -3.58 -8.02 18.64
N PRO A 180 -2.49 -8.41 17.95
CA PRO A 180 -2.54 -8.87 16.56
C PRO A 180 -3.52 -10.02 16.30
N GLU A 181 -3.68 -10.93 17.27
CA GLU A 181 -4.62 -12.06 17.24
C GLU A 181 -6.09 -11.64 17.22
N TRP A 182 -6.39 -10.39 17.56
CA TRP A 182 -7.74 -9.82 17.55
C TRP A 182 -7.98 -8.89 16.36
N VAL A 183 -7.10 -8.92 15.35
CA VAL A 183 -7.24 -8.12 14.13
C VAL A 183 -7.64 -9.01 12.96
N PHE A 184 -8.94 -9.07 12.69
CA PHE A 184 -9.48 -9.83 11.56
C PHE A 184 -9.57 -8.92 10.34
N LYS A 185 -8.92 -9.31 9.24
CA LYS A 185 -8.73 -8.46 8.06
C LYS A 185 -9.24 -9.18 6.81
N GLY A 186 -9.73 -8.45 5.82
CA GLY A 186 -10.05 -8.99 4.49
C GLY A 186 -11.34 -9.81 4.46
N LEU A 187 -12.27 -9.54 5.38
CA LEU A 187 -13.51 -10.29 5.55
C LEU A 187 -14.47 -9.99 4.39
N ALA A 188 -14.84 -11.03 3.65
CA ALA A 188 -15.50 -10.97 2.35
C ALA A 188 -16.84 -11.72 2.30
N ASP A 189 -17.14 -12.50 3.33
CA ASP A 189 -18.29 -13.41 3.38
C ASP A 189 -18.95 -13.35 4.77
N VAL A 190 -20.22 -13.72 4.82
CA VAL A 190 -21.03 -13.65 6.04
C VAL A 190 -20.47 -14.55 7.16
N PRO A 191 -20.14 -15.84 6.93
CA PRO A 191 -19.61 -16.70 7.97
C PRO A 191 -18.33 -16.16 8.64
N SER A 192 -17.34 -15.75 7.84
CA SER A 192 -16.07 -15.24 8.39
C SER A 192 -16.26 -13.94 9.16
N LEU A 193 -17.13 -13.05 8.67
CA LEU A 193 -17.46 -11.81 9.36
C LEU A 193 -18.17 -12.07 10.69
N MET A 194 -19.16 -12.96 10.73
CA MET A 194 -19.87 -13.30 11.96
C MET A 194 -18.97 -13.95 13.02
N GLU A 195 -18.02 -14.79 12.60
CA GLU A 195 -17.03 -15.38 13.51
C GLU A 195 -16.11 -14.32 14.09
N ALA A 196 -15.53 -13.46 13.24
CA ALA A 196 -14.70 -12.34 13.66
C ALA A 196 -15.45 -11.39 14.61
N MET A 197 -16.72 -11.13 14.32
CA MET A 197 -17.56 -10.27 15.15
C MET A 197 -17.74 -10.83 16.56
N ARG A 198 -18.08 -12.12 16.68
CA ARG A 198 -18.21 -12.81 17.96
C ARG A 198 -16.89 -12.84 18.73
N ALA A 199 -15.79 -13.16 18.04
CA ALA A 199 -14.46 -13.21 18.66
C ALA A 199 -14.06 -11.84 19.24
N CYS A 200 -14.22 -10.76 18.49
CA CYS A 200 -13.86 -9.41 18.96
C CYS A 200 -14.77 -8.89 20.07
N ALA A 201 -16.08 -9.15 19.99
CA ALA A 201 -17.02 -8.74 21.04
C ALA A 201 -16.78 -9.46 22.38
N ALA A 202 -16.25 -10.69 22.36
CA ALA A 202 -15.86 -11.39 23.57
C ALA A 202 -14.63 -10.76 24.27
N GLN A 203 -13.86 -9.92 23.56
CA GLN A 203 -12.67 -9.24 24.09
C GLN A 203 -12.96 -7.78 24.49
N SER A 204 -14.11 -7.22 24.12
CA SER A 204 -14.49 -5.85 24.48
C SER A 204 -15.25 -5.82 25.81
N SER A 205 -15.17 -4.69 26.52
CA SER A 205 -15.80 -4.56 27.84
C SER A 205 -17.32 -4.38 27.80
N ASP A 206 -17.88 -3.98 26.66
CA ASP A 206 -19.31 -3.68 26.48
C ASP A 206 -19.99 -4.60 25.44
N GLY A 207 -19.29 -5.62 24.95
CA GLY A 207 -19.80 -6.55 23.94
C GLY A 207 -20.01 -5.94 22.56
N ARG A 208 -19.56 -4.69 22.33
CA ARG A 208 -19.51 -4.06 21.01
C ARG A 208 -18.16 -4.31 20.35
N LEU A 209 -18.05 -4.00 19.08
CA LEU A 209 -16.81 -4.14 18.33
C LEU A 209 -16.63 -2.97 17.37
N HIS A 210 -15.40 -2.77 16.93
CA HIS A 210 -15.08 -1.81 15.88
C HIS A 210 -15.05 -2.51 14.53
N LEU A 211 -15.94 -2.07 13.63
CA LEU A 211 -16.02 -2.53 12.25
C LEU A 211 -15.59 -1.38 11.34
N GLU A 212 -14.63 -1.62 10.46
CA GLU A 212 -14.18 -0.63 9.48
C GLU A 212 -13.93 -1.23 8.09
N SER A 213 -13.87 -0.37 7.08
CA SER A 213 -13.37 -0.73 5.76
C SER A 213 -11.90 -1.18 5.87
N ASP A 214 -11.57 -2.35 5.33
CA ASP A 214 -10.18 -2.78 5.24
C ASP A 214 -9.43 -1.85 4.27
N LEU A 215 -8.48 -1.10 4.78
CA LEU A 215 -7.78 -0.11 3.98
C LEU A 215 -6.63 -0.68 3.17
N ARG A 216 -6.32 -1.97 3.21
CA ARG A 216 -5.25 -2.52 2.34
C ARG A 216 -5.70 -2.40 0.88
N ALA A 217 -4.85 -1.90 -0.01
CA ALA A 217 -5.26 -1.53 -1.38
C ALA A 217 -5.97 -2.67 -2.15
N HIS A 218 -5.43 -3.90 -2.12
CA HIS A 218 -6.09 -5.10 -2.69
C HIS A 218 -7.44 -5.50 -2.04
N MET A 219 -7.76 -4.98 -0.86
CA MET A 219 -9.03 -5.22 -0.16
C MET A 219 -10.03 -4.06 -0.35
N ASN A 220 -9.61 -2.97 -0.97
CA ASN A 220 -10.43 -1.78 -1.16
C ASN A 220 -10.23 -1.20 -2.57
N PRO A 221 -11.11 -1.55 -3.53
CA PRO A 221 -11.00 -1.09 -4.91
C PRO A 221 -10.95 0.43 -5.05
N THR A 222 -11.63 1.18 -4.16
CA THR A 222 -11.62 2.65 -4.20
C THR A 222 -10.28 3.24 -3.75
N ARG A 223 -9.60 2.57 -2.82
CA ARG A 223 -8.20 2.88 -2.49
C ARG A 223 -7.28 2.50 -3.64
N MET A 224 -7.46 1.34 -4.26
CA MET A 224 -6.66 0.94 -5.42
C MET A 224 -6.76 1.97 -6.57
N ALA A 225 -7.97 2.47 -6.84
CA ALA A 225 -8.19 3.57 -7.77
C ALA A 225 -7.52 4.89 -7.33
N SER A 226 -7.42 5.13 -6.02
CA SER A 226 -6.70 6.27 -5.45
C SER A 226 -5.19 6.15 -5.70
N VAL A 227 -4.60 4.96 -5.50
CA VAL A 227 -3.21 4.65 -5.86
C VAL A 227 -2.97 4.88 -7.35
N ALA A 228 -3.88 4.41 -8.22
CA ALA A 228 -3.77 4.59 -9.66
C ALA A 228 -3.65 6.07 -10.06
N ARG A 229 -4.49 6.94 -9.48
CA ARG A 229 -4.46 8.39 -9.74
C ARG A 229 -3.15 9.06 -9.32
N VAL A 230 -2.60 8.65 -8.16
CA VAL A 230 -1.27 9.14 -7.74
C VAL A 230 -0.17 8.59 -8.66
N GLY A 231 -0.32 7.35 -9.13
CA GLY A 231 0.56 6.72 -10.12
C GLY A 231 0.63 7.48 -11.43
N GLU A 232 -0.52 7.90 -11.97
CA GLU A 232 -0.61 8.73 -13.16
C GLU A 232 0.14 10.07 -12.99
N ARG A 233 -0.03 10.75 -11.84
CA ARG A 233 0.69 11.98 -11.52
C ARG A 233 2.19 11.77 -11.45
N LEU A 234 2.63 10.68 -10.82
CA LEU A 234 4.05 10.32 -10.74
C LEU A 234 4.63 10.10 -12.14
N VAL A 235 3.95 9.32 -12.98
CA VAL A 235 4.39 9.06 -14.37
C VAL A 235 4.47 10.35 -15.19
N GLN A 236 3.51 11.28 -15.03
CA GLN A 236 3.57 12.59 -15.67
C GLN A 236 4.76 13.43 -15.18
N ARG A 237 5.09 13.37 -13.88
CA ARG A 237 6.30 14.01 -13.35
C ARG A 237 7.56 13.38 -13.94
N LEU A 238 7.68 12.06 -13.92
CA LEU A 238 8.83 11.34 -14.49
C LEU A 238 9.05 11.71 -15.96
N ARG A 239 7.99 11.74 -16.77
CA ARG A 239 8.05 12.18 -18.17
C ARG A 239 8.63 13.60 -18.32
N ARG A 240 8.19 14.56 -17.49
CA ARG A 240 8.71 15.94 -17.49
C ARG A 240 10.19 16.02 -17.10
N GLN A 241 10.68 15.03 -16.36
CA GLN A 241 12.07 14.93 -15.90
C GLN A 241 12.94 14.11 -16.87
N GLY A 242 12.42 13.77 -18.06
CA GLY A 242 13.16 13.06 -19.10
C GLY A 242 13.19 11.54 -18.94
N TYR A 243 12.41 10.98 -18.01
CA TYR A 243 12.21 9.53 -17.96
C TYR A 243 11.21 9.11 -19.03
N GLY A 244 11.60 8.08 -19.78
CA GLY A 244 10.84 7.53 -20.88
C GLY A 244 11.35 7.92 -22.26
N LEU A 245 11.12 7.05 -23.22
CA LEU A 245 11.75 7.10 -24.54
C LEU A 245 11.33 8.35 -25.36
N PRO A 246 12.25 9.01 -26.06
CA PRO A 246 12.14 9.16 -27.50
C PRO A 246 12.49 7.80 -28.13
N LEU A 247 11.49 7.05 -28.59
CA LEU A 247 11.73 5.92 -29.48
C LEU A 247 12.14 6.50 -30.84
N GLN A 248 13.44 6.75 -31.02
CA GLN A 248 14.23 6.71 -32.27
C GLN A 248 15.46 7.64 -32.17
N ARG A 249 16.61 7.05 -31.88
CA ARG A 249 17.84 7.34 -32.61
C ARG A 249 18.34 6.02 -33.17
N ALA A 250 17.68 5.53 -34.21
CA ALA A 250 18.32 4.65 -35.17
C ALA A 250 18.90 5.55 -36.26
N ALA A 251 20.16 5.28 -36.60
CA ALA A 251 21.00 6.03 -37.53
C ALA A 251 20.41 6.18 -38.93
#